data_AF-A0A1Y5T3K5-F1
#
_entry.id   AF-A0A1Y5T3K5-F1
#
_cell.length_a   1.000
_cell.length_b   1.000
_cell.length_c   1.000
_cell.angle_alpha   90.00
_cell.angle_beta   90.00
_cell.angle_gamma   90.00
#
_symmetry.space_group_name_H-M   'P 1'
#
loop_
_entity.id
_entity.type
_entity.pdbx_description
1 polymer ?
#
loop_
_entity_poly.entity_id
_entity_poly.type
_entity_poly.pdbx_seq_one_letter_code
_entity_poly.pdbx_strand_id
1 'polypeptide(L)'
;MPSELSIMIEQDLARLESVSPSGFALAFHIRFTTPAFLFQTYDRAWLDIYSQEGLVMSDPIVGFGFSHDGTGWVRWSDLADSDPAGVLARSAEYGLRFGVAVVIDDGGSRSVAGHARHDREYTDDEIGQIVEIVTRLHRNTQSDQDLSSDALAELKRMSVILTHPDRKSD
;
A
#
# COMPACT_ATOMS: atom_id res chain seq x y z
N MET A 1 -6.83 20.63 -16.40
CA MET A 1 -5.98 21.04 -15.26
C MET A 1 -6.22 20.03 -14.16
N PRO A 2 -5.17 19.51 -13.50
CA PRO A 2 -5.34 18.63 -12.34
C PRO A 2 -6.17 19.35 -11.26
N SER A 3 -7.01 18.61 -10.52
CA SER A 3 -7.72 19.19 -9.39
C SER A 3 -6.75 19.44 -8.23
N GLU A 4 -7.09 20.35 -7.30
CA GLU A 4 -6.26 20.55 -6.10
C GLU A 4 -6.07 19.24 -5.32
N LEU A 5 -7.11 18.41 -5.28
CA LEU A 5 -7.07 17.11 -4.64
C LEU A 5 -6.08 16.14 -5.31
N SER A 6 -6.03 16.08 -6.65
CA SER A 6 -5.10 15.18 -7.32
C SER A 6 -3.65 15.58 -7.04
N ILE A 7 -3.37 16.88 -7.00
CA ILE A 7 -2.05 17.42 -6.63
C ILE A 7 -1.66 17.01 -5.20
N MET A 8 -2.60 17.10 -4.24
CA MET A 8 -2.35 16.69 -2.86
C MET A 8 -2.04 15.19 -2.76
N ILE A 9 -2.78 14.35 -3.50
CA ILE A 9 -2.58 12.90 -3.52
C ILE A 9 -1.23 12.55 -4.17
N GLU A 10 -0.87 13.19 -5.29
CA GLU A 10 0.45 13.02 -5.92
C GLU A 10 1.59 13.38 -4.96
N GLN A 11 1.48 14.48 -4.23
CA GLN A 11 2.48 14.90 -3.24
C GLN A 11 2.62 13.90 -2.10
N ASP A 12 1.51 13.36 -1.61
CA ASP A 12 1.52 12.36 -0.55
C ASP A 12 2.10 11.02 -1.02
N LEU A 13 1.79 10.58 -2.24
CA LEU A 13 2.42 9.40 -2.86
C LEU A 13 3.94 9.59 -3.04
N ALA A 14 4.39 10.75 -3.51
CA ALA A 14 5.82 11.05 -3.65
C ALA A 14 6.56 11.07 -2.31
N ARG A 15 5.90 11.55 -1.23
CA ARG A 15 6.44 11.47 0.13
C ARG A 15 6.57 10.03 0.60
N LEU A 16 5.55 9.19 0.39
CA LEU A 16 5.62 7.76 0.70
C LEU A 16 6.74 7.07 -0.06
N GLU A 17 6.96 7.40 -1.34
CA GLU A 17 8.06 6.87 -2.13
C GLU A 17 9.42 7.22 -1.51
N SER A 18 9.60 8.47 -1.04
CA SER A 18 10.86 8.92 -0.43
C SER A 18 11.21 8.23 0.88
N VAL A 19 10.20 7.78 1.64
CA VAL A 19 10.40 7.04 2.91
C VAL A 19 10.37 5.53 2.71
N SER A 20 9.98 5.04 1.54
CA SER A 20 9.90 3.62 1.18
C SER A 20 10.83 3.29 0.02
N PRO A 21 12.15 3.18 0.26
CA PRO A 21 13.16 3.01 -0.81
C PRO A 21 13.03 1.72 -1.61
N SER A 22 12.24 0.74 -1.14
CA SER A 22 11.93 -0.49 -1.89
C SER A 22 10.48 -0.53 -2.39
N GLY A 23 9.78 0.61 -2.31
CA GLY A 23 8.41 0.77 -2.75
C GLY A 23 7.37 0.48 -1.65
N PHE A 24 6.10 0.59 -2.05
CA PHE A 24 4.93 0.37 -1.21
C PHE A 24 3.83 -0.34 -2.00
N ALA A 25 2.81 -0.83 -1.30
CA ALA A 25 1.52 -1.20 -1.85
C ALA A 25 0.40 -0.69 -0.95
N LEU A 26 -0.51 0.12 -1.49
CA LEU A 26 -1.61 0.79 -0.79
C LEU A 26 -2.93 0.32 -1.37
N ALA A 27 -3.67 -0.49 -0.61
CA ALA A 27 -4.99 -0.99 -0.95
C ALA A 27 -6.05 -0.20 -0.15
N PHE A 28 -6.70 0.76 -0.82
CA PHE A 28 -7.69 1.64 -0.18
C PHE A 28 -9.12 1.13 -0.33
N HIS A 29 -9.92 1.34 0.71
CA HIS A 29 -11.36 1.06 0.78
C HIS A 29 -11.74 -0.36 0.34
N ILE A 30 -11.13 -1.34 0.98
CA ILE A 30 -11.30 -2.75 0.68
C ILE A 30 -12.73 -3.17 1.04
N ARG A 31 -13.43 -3.73 0.06
CA ARG A 31 -14.74 -4.36 0.25
C ARG A 31 -14.65 -5.82 -0.17
N PHE A 32 -14.97 -6.72 0.75
CA PHE A 32 -14.69 -8.16 0.63
C PHE A 32 -13.20 -8.41 0.40
N THR A 33 -12.78 -8.59 -0.85
CA THR A 33 -11.39 -8.84 -1.23
C THR A 33 -10.82 -7.80 -2.20
N THR A 34 -11.62 -6.81 -2.60
CA THR A 34 -11.26 -5.90 -3.69
C THR A 34 -11.09 -4.47 -3.16
N PRO A 35 -9.90 -3.85 -3.35
CA PRO A 35 -9.72 -2.44 -3.05
C PRO A 35 -10.41 -1.56 -4.10
N ALA A 36 -10.90 -0.39 -3.68
CA ALA A 36 -11.40 0.63 -4.60
C ALA A 36 -10.25 1.30 -5.37
N PHE A 37 -9.10 1.47 -4.72
CA PHE A 37 -7.86 1.98 -5.31
C PHE A 37 -6.68 1.14 -4.85
N LEU A 38 -5.80 0.82 -5.79
CA LEU A 38 -4.53 0.15 -5.53
C LEU A 38 -3.40 1.00 -6.10
N PHE A 39 -2.45 1.37 -5.25
CA PHE A 39 -1.22 2.05 -5.66
C PHE A 39 -0.04 1.19 -5.24
N GLN A 40 0.83 0.80 -6.16
CA GLN A 40 1.98 -0.02 -5.82
C GLN A 40 3.23 0.45 -6.56
N THR A 41 4.38 0.28 -5.95
CA THR A 41 5.69 0.66 -6.51
C THR A 41 6.75 -0.42 -6.28
N TYR A 42 6.34 -1.57 -5.75
CA TYR A 42 7.21 -2.74 -5.64
C TYR A 42 7.76 -3.18 -6.99
N ASP A 43 8.93 -3.83 -6.95
CA ASP A 43 9.56 -4.38 -8.14
C ASP A 43 8.62 -5.33 -8.89
N ARG A 44 8.61 -5.21 -10.22
CA ARG A 44 7.70 -5.97 -11.07
C ARG A 44 7.91 -7.47 -10.99
N ALA A 45 9.16 -7.93 -10.86
CA ALA A 45 9.44 -9.36 -10.79
C ALA A 45 8.84 -9.97 -9.52
N TRP A 46 8.81 -9.21 -8.41
CA TRP A 46 8.10 -9.62 -7.20
C TRP A 46 6.59 -9.65 -7.43
N LEU A 47 6.00 -8.60 -8.02
CA LEU A 47 4.56 -8.52 -8.26
C LEU A 47 4.04 -9.64 -9.17
N ASP A 48 4.81 -10.01 -10.20
CA ASP A 48 4.47 -11.09 -11.12
C ASP A 48 4.42 -12.44 -10.38
N ILE A 49 5.41 -12.74 -9.54
CA ILE A 49 5.45 -13.96 -8.72
C ILE A 49 4.32 -13.97 -7.70
N TYR A 50 4.14 -12.86 -6.98
CA TYR A 50 3.10 -12.68 -5.97
C TYR A 50 1.72 -12.98 -6.54
N SER A 51 1.45 -12.49 -7.76
CA SER A 51 0.19 -12.69 -8.46
C SER A 51 0.05 -14.11 -9.02
N GLN A 52 1.09 -14.62 -9.70
CA GLN A 52 1.07 -15.94 -10.33
C GLN A 52 0.84 -17.07 -9.33
N GLU A 53 1.40 -16.94 -8.13
CA GLU A 53 1.28 -17.95 -7.08
C GLU A 53 0.13 -17.70 -6.10
N GLY A 54 -0.62 -16.60 -6.28
CA GLY A 54 -1.74 -16.28 -5.40
C GLY A 54 -1.33 -16.00 -3.95
N LEU A 55 -0.15 -15.40 -3.74
CA LEU A 55 0.44 -15.21 -2.40
C LEU A 55 -0.41 -14.33 -1.49
N VAL A 56 -1.31 -13.50 -2.04
CA VAL A 56 -2.27 -12.66 -1.29
C VAL A 56 -3.06 -13.45 -0.23
N MET A 57 -3.36 -14.73 -0.48
CA MET A 57 -4.12 -15.57 0.44
C MET A 57 -3.31 -16.03 1.66
N SER A 58 -1.99 -15.97 1.58
CA SER A 58 -1.06 -16.41 2.63
C SER A 58 -0.15 -15.28 3.13
N ASP A 59 -0.36 -14.07 2.63
CA ASP A 59 0.47 -12.91 2.98
C ASP A 59 0.14 -12.44 4.40
N PRO A 60 1.12 -12.44 5.32
CA PRO A 60 0.90 -12.00 6.70
C PRO A 60 0.57 -10.51 6.80
N ILE A 61 0.98 -9.66 5.85
CA ILE A 61 0.63 -8.23 5.79
C ILE A 61 -0.88 -8.09 5.54
N VAL A 62 -1.40 -8.87 4.59
CA VAL A 62 -2.83 -8.93 4.27
C VAL A 62 -3.60 -9.51 5.44
N GLY A 63 -3.09 -10.59 6.04
CA GLY A 63 -3.66 -11.21 7.25
C GLY A 63 -3.79 -10.24 8.42
N PHE A 64 -2.73 -9.48 8.72
CA PHE A 64 -2.78 -8.40 9.71
C PHE A 64 -3.84 -7.35 9.34
N GLY A 65 -3.87 -6.95 8.07
CA GLY A 65 -4.86 -6.03 7.50
C GLY A 65 -6.32 -6.34 7.86
N PHE A 66 -6.69 -7.61 7.78
CA PHE A 66 -8.06 -8.06 8.04
C PHE A 66 -8.32 -8.49 9.48
N SER A 67 -7.29 -8.87 10.24
CA SER A 67 -7.44 -9.35 11.62
C SER A 67 -7.25 -8.28 12.67
N HIS A 68 -6.57 -7.17 12.35
CA HIS A 68 -6.36 -6.08 13.31
C HIS A 68 -7.66 -5.32 13.59
N ASP A 69 -7.86 -4.99 14.86
CA ASP A 69 -9.01 -4.21 15.34
C ASP A 69 -8.68 -2.71 15.25
N GLY A 70 -9.37 -2.01 14.34
CA GLY A 70 -9.20 -0.57 14.16
C GLY A 70 -7.96 -0.17 13.36
N THR A 71 -7.53 1.08 13.54
CA THR A 71 -6.34 1.64 12.90
C THR A 71 -5.08 1.27 13.70
N GLY A 72 -4.05 0.79 13.01
CA GLY A 72 -2.82 0.35 13.64
C GLY A 72 -1.72 0.01 12.65
N TRP A 73 -0.59 -0.48 13.17
CA TRP A 73 0.56 -0.85 12.37
C TRP A 73 1.36 -1.98 13.04
N VAL A 74 2.18 -2.66 12.24
CA VAL A 74 3.10 -3.71 12.72
C VAL A 74 4.33 -3.76 11.81
N ARG A 75 5.52 -3.99 12.37
CA ARG A 75 6.72 -4.26 11.56
C ARG A 75 6.61 -5.65 10.96
N TRP A 76 7.20 -5.85 9.78
CA TRP A 76 7.19 -7.16 9.14
C TRP A 76 7.97 -8.21 9.94
N SER A 77 9.00 -7.81 10.68
CA SER A 77 9.73 -8.71 11.59
C SER A 77 8.84 -9.28 12.70
N ASP A 78 7.84 -8.51 13.16
CA ASP A 78 6.85 -8.96 14.16
C ASP A 78 5.76 -9.87 13.55
N LEU A 79 5.75 -10.04 12.23
CA LEU A 79 4.83 -10.92 11.50
C LEU A 79 5.42 -12.29 11.13
N ALA A 80 6.69 -12.55 11.48
CA ALA A 80 7.41 -13.76 11.08
C ALA A 80 6.69 -15.06 11.48
N ASP A 81 6.10 -15.11 12.68
CA ASP A 81 5.35 -16.28 13.16
C ASP A 81 4.05 -16.53 12.38
N SER A 82 3.55 -15.51 11.68
CA SER A 82 2.35 -15.56 10.84
C SER A 82 2.65 -15.81 9.36
N ASP A 83 3.89 -16.12 9.00
CA ASP A 83 4.34 -16.32 7.61
C ASP A 83 4.72 -17.78 7.26
N PRO A 84 3.80 -18.76 7.40
CA PRO A 84 4.11 -20.16 7.11
C PRO A 84 4.42 -20.43 5.64
N ALA A 85 3.97 -19.55 4.74
CA ALA A 85 4.23 -19.62 3.30
C ALA A 85 5.54 -18.92 2.89
N GLY A 86 6.23 -18.26 3.82
CA GLY A 86 7.50 -17.57 3.59
C GLY A 86 7.40 -16.38 2.63
N VAL A 87 6.26 -15.71 2.56
CA VAL A 87 6.03 -14.55 1.68
C VAL A 87 7.05 -13.44 1.99
N LEU A 88 7.29 -13.11 3.26
CA LEU A 88 8.25 -12.07 3.67
C LEU A 88 9.70 -12.51 3.44
N ALA A 89 9.98 -13.79 3.67
CA ALA A 89 11.31 -14.34 3.39
C ALA A 89 11.65 -14.27 1.90
N ARG A 90 10.68 -14.59 1.03
CA ARG A 90 10.82 -14.52 -0.43
C ARG A 90 10.88 -13.10 -0.94
N SER A 91 10.04 -12.19 -0.41
CA SER A 91 10.05 -10.78 -0.81
C SER A 91 11.40 -10.12 -0.53
N ALA A 92 12.10 -10.55 0.52
CA ALA A 92 13.44 -10.06 0.86
C ALA A 92 14.50 -10.34 -0.25
N GLU A 93 14.30 -11.36 -1.09
CA GLU A 93 15.16 -11.64 -2.26
C GLU A 93 15.00 -10.57 -3.35
N TYR A 94 13.89 -9.83 -3.33
CA TYR A 94 13.56 -8.73 -4.25
C TYR A 94 13.80 -7.35 -3.60
N GLY A 95 14.56 -7.30 -2.49
CA GLY A 95 14.86 -6.06 -1.78
C GLY A 95 13.78 -5.61 -0.79
N LEU A 96 12.66 -6.33 -0.68
CA LEU A 96 11.58 -6.05 0.26
C LEU A 96 11.86 -6.71 1.62
N ARG A 97 13.00 -6.35 2.24
CA ARG A 97 13.53 -7.06 3.41
C ARG A 97 12.90 -6.63 4.73
N PHE A 98 12.77 -5.32 4.92
CA PHE A 98 12.18 -4.72 6.11
C PHE A 98 10.95 -3.96 5.68
N GLY A 99 9.96 -3.90 6.56
CA GLY A 99 8.76 -3.16 6.24
C GLY A 99 7.84 -2.92 7.42
N VAL A 100 6.82 -2.11 7.15
CA VAL A 100 5.71 -1.87 8.06
C VAL A 100 4.41 -2.10 7.32
N ALA A 101 3.51 -2.84 7.95
CA ALA A 101 2.12 -2.96 7.55
C ALA A 101 1.30 -1.93 8.35
N VAL A 102 0.43 -1.19 7.68
CA VAL A 102 -0.45 -0.18 8.26
C VAL A 102 -1.88 -0.52 7.89
N VAL A 103 -2.78 -0.41 8.86
CA VAL A 103 -4.22 -0.57 8.69
C VAL A 103 -4.90 0.73 9.06
N ILE A 104 -5.75 1.23 8.18
CA ILE A 104 -6.67 2.32 8.48
C ILE A 104 -8.08 1.74 8.52
N ASP A 105 -8.78 2.02 9.61
CA ASP A 105 -10.20 1.72 9.78
C ASP A 105 -10.90 3.00 10.23
N ASP A 106 -11.64 3.63 9.32
CA ASP A 106 -12.35 4.89 9.54
C ASP A 106 -13.79 4.76 9.02
N GLY A 107 -14.78 4.90 9.90
CA GLY A 107 -16.20 4.86 9.52
C GLY A 107 -16.66 3.56 8.84
N GLY A 108 -16.01 2.41 9.11
CA GLY A 108 -16.31 1.13 8.44
C GLY A 108 -15.66 0.98 7.06
N SER A 109 -14.78 1.92 6.70
CA SER A 109 -13.92 1.86 5.53
C SER A 109 -12.54 1.37 5.93
N ARG A 110 -12.12 0.22 5.38
CA ARG A 110 -10.83 -0.39 5.73
C ARG A 110 -9.80 -0.25 4.60
N SER A 111 -8.55 0.02 4.94
CA SER A 111 -7.43 0.08 4.01
C SER A 111 -6.19 -0.56 4.60
N VAL A 112 -5.37 -1.14 3.74
CA VAL A 112 -4.14 -1.82 4.13
C VAL A 112 -3.00 -1.28 3.28
N ALA A 113 -1.89 -0.95 3.92
CA ALA A 113 -0.70 -0.45 3.27
C ALA A 113 0.53 -1.24 3.73
N GLY A 114 1.35 -1.69 2.79
CA GLY A 114 2.67 -2.24 3.03
C GLY A 114 3.73 -1.25 2.54
N HIS A 115 4.72 -0.96 3.39
CA HIS A 115 5.85 -0.10 3.06
C HIS A 115 7.14 -0.89 3.22
N ALA A 116 7.99 -0.89 2.21
CA ALA A 116 9.19 -1.71 2.18
C ALA A 116 10.47 -0.89 2.09
N ARG A 117 11.52 -1.45 2.68
CA ARG A 117 12.88 -0.95 2.58
C ARG A 117 13.89 -2.09 2.67
N HIS A 118 15.01 -1.93 1.97
CA HIS A 118 16.04 -2.96 1.87
C HIS A 118 17.09 -2.98 3.00
N ASP A 119 17.25 -1.87 3.73
CA ASP A 119 18.48 -1.54 4.46
C ASP A 119 18.39 -1.73 5.98
N ARG A 120 17.26 -1.40 6.60
CA ARG A 120 17.04 -1.52 8.06
C ARG A 120 15.57 -1.51 8.43
N GLU A 121 15.27 -1.78 9.70
CA GLU A 121 13.94 -1.56 10.27
C GLU A 121 13.51 -0.09 10.23
N TYR A 122 12.20 0.12 10.10
CA TYR A 122 11.59 1.45 10.26
C TYR A 122 11.62 1.88 11.74
N THR A 123 11.95 3.15 11.99
CA THR A 123 11.83 3.75 13.32
C THR A 123 10.38 4.09 13.64
N ASP A 124 10.04 4.23 14.92
CA ASP A 124 8.67 4.63 15.31
C ASP A 124 8.30 6.00 14.72
N ASP A 125 9.25 6.93 14.59
CA ASP A 125 9.04 8.24 13.97
C ASP A 125 8.71 8.13 12.48
N GLU A 126 9.42 7.28 11.74
CA GLU A 126 9.14 7.02 10.32
C GLU A 126 7.77 6.35 10.14
N ILE A 127 7.44 5.39 11.02
CA ILE A 127 6.12 4.74 11.01
C ILE A 127 5.03 5.75 11.29
N GLY A 128 5.21 6.64 12.27
CA GLY A 128 4.28 7.73 12.57
C GLY A 128 4.01 8.61 11.35
N GLN A 129 5.06 8.98 10.60
CA GLN A 129 4.92 9.74 9.36
C GLN A 129 4.15 8.96 8.28
N ILE A 130 4.46 7.69 8.09
CA ILE A 130 3.76 6.82 7.12
C ILE A 130 2.28 6.72 7.48
N VAL A 131 1.95 6.43 8.75
CA VAL A 131 0.57 6.32 9.23
C VAL A 131 -0.20 7.61 9.00
N GLU A 132 0.41 8.77 9.27
CA GLU A 132 -0.22 10.07 9.02
C GLU A 132 -0.54 10.27 7.54
N ILE A 133 0.43 10.00 6.65
CA ILE A 133 0.25 10.16 5.20
C ILE A 133 -0.81 9.18 4.67
N VAL A 134 -0.76 7.90 5.07
CA VAL A 134 -1.73 6.88 4.66
C VAL A 134 -3.14 7.23 5.16
N THR A 135 -3.27 7.80 6.35
CA THR A 135 -4.55 8.28 6.88
C THR A 135 -5.11 9.44 6.04
N ARG A 136 -4.26 10.40 5.65
CA ARG A 136 -4.69 11.49 4.75
C ARG A 136 -5.12 10.97 3.39
N LEU A 137 -4.32 10.07 2.79
CA LEU A 137 -4.66 9.44 1.53
C LEU A 137 -5.99 8.71 1.61
N HIS A 138 -6.19 7.88 2.63
CA HIS A 138 -7.46 7.19 2.88
C HIS A 138 -8.64 8.15 2.87
N ARG A 139 -8.57 9.24 3.66
CA ARG A 139 -9.66 10.22 3.73
C ARG A 139 -9.89 10.95 2.41
N ASN A 140 -8.81 11.31 1.72
CA ASN A 140 -8.87 12.00 0.43
C ASN A 140 -9.40 11.09 -0.70
N THR A 141 -9.25 9.77 -0.58
CA THR A 141 -9.81 8.79 -1.52
C THR A 141 -11.18 8.26 -1.10
N GLN A 142 -11.63 8.54 0.13
CA GLN A 142 -12.90 8.06 0.64
C GLN A 142 -14.05 8.73 -0.12
N SER A 143 -14.79 7.90 -0.84
CA SER A 143 -15.79 8.34 -1.82
C SER A 143 -17.16 8.57 -1.19
N ASP A 144 -17.25 9.43 -0.18
CA ASP A 144 -18.54 9.92 0.33
C ASP A 144 -18.60 11.45 0.23
N GLN A 145 -19.23 11.89 -0.86
CA GLN A 145 -19.88 13.20 -1.11
C GLN A 145 -19.14 14.32 -1.86
N ASP A 146 -17.81 14.39 -1.93
CA ASP A 146 -17.13 15.58 -2.50
C ASP A 146 -16.24 15.34 -3.73
N LEU A 147 -16.08 14.09 -4.20
CA LEU A 147 -15.32 13.82 -5.42
C LEU A 147 -16.19 14.09 -6.66
N SER A 148 -15.86 15.14 -7.42
CA SER A 148 -16.42 15.31 -8.76
C SER A 148 -16.13 14.08 -9.63
N SER A 149 -16.99 13.81 -10.61
CA SER A 149 -16.80 12.70 -11.57
C SER A 149 -15.40 12.71 -12.21
N ASP A 150 -14.84 13.90 -12.42
CA ASP A 150 -13.54 14.10 -13.05
C ASP A 150 -12.38 13.79 -12.11
N ALA A 151 -12.48 14.16 -10.84
CA ALA A 151 -11.48 13.82 -9.82
C ALA A 151 -11.42 12.31 -9.58
N LEU A 152 -12.58 11.65 -9.51
CA LEU A 152 -12.65 10.19 -9.39
C LEU A 152 -12.04 9.49 -10.61
N ALA A 153 -12.29 10.00 -11.82
CA ALA A 153 -11.71 9.45 -13.04
C ALA A 153 -10.18 9.60 -13.07
N GLU A 154 -9.64 10.72 -12.58
CA GLU A 154 -8.20 10.92 -12.46
C GLU A 154 -7.57 9.96 -11.45
N LEU A 155 -8.18 9.81 -10.27
CA LEU A 155 -7.68 8.88 -9.25
C LEU A 155 -7.66 7.43 -9.73
N LYS A 156 -8.69 7.02 -10.48
CA LYS A 156 -8.69 5.70 -11.13
C LYS A 156 -7.56 5.58 -12.13
N ARG A 157 -7.30 6.60 -12.96
CA ARG A 157 -6.16 6.60 -13.89
C ARG A 157 -4.83 6.46 -13.15
N MET A 158 -4.61 7.22 -12.08
CA MET A 158 -3.41 7.14 -11.25
C MET A 158 -3.20 5.73 -10.67
N SER A 159 -4.26 5.10 -10.15
CA SER A 159 -4.19 3.73 -9.61
C SER A 159 -3.84 2.69 -10.68
N VAL A 160 -4.32 2.88 -11.91
CA VAL A 160 -4.01 1.97 -13.04
C VAL A 160 -2.56 2.12 -13.48
N ILE A 161 -2.05 3.35 -13.59
CA ILE A 161 -0.66 3.62 -13.99
C ILE A 161 0.33 3.04 -12.98
N LEU A 162 0.06 3.20 -11.68
CA LEU A 162 0.95 2.70 -10.62
C LEU A 162 0.84 1.17 -10.46
N THR A 163 -0.27 0.55 -10.84
CA THR A 163 -0.34 -0.93 -10.84
C THR A 163 0.34 -1.57 -12.04
N HIS A 164 0.49 -0.85 -13.15
CA HIS A 164 1.06 -1.35 -14.40
C HIS A 164 2.05 -0.32 -14.98
N PRO A 165 3.26 -0.17 -14.39
CA PRO A 165 4.28 0.67 -15.02
C PRO A 165 4.55 0.15 -16.43
N ASP A 166 4.40 1.04 -17.41
CA ASP A 166 4.41 0.74 -18.83
C ASP A 166 5.52 -0.25 -19.23
N ARG A 167 5.14 -1.21 -20.09
CA ARG A 167 6.06 -2.06 -20.82
C ARG A 167 7.03 -1.14 -21.56
N LYS A 168 8.30 -1.05 -21.12
CA LYS A 168 9.37 -0.57 -22.00
C LYS A 168 9.29 -1.42 -23.27
N SER A 169 8.81 -0.79 -24.34
CA SER A 169 8.86 -1.37 -25.67
C SER A 169 10.29 -1.11 -26.15
N ASP A 170 11.12 -2.13 -26.07
CA ASP A 170 12.26 -2.27 -27.00
C ASP A 170 11.73 -2.71 -28.37
#